data_AF-A0A534AUM4-F1
#
_entry.id   AF-A0A534AUM4-F1
#
_cell.length_a   1.000
_cell.length_b   1.000
_cell.length_c   1.000
_cell.angle_alpha   90.00
_cell.angle_beta   90.00
_cell.angle_gamma   90.00
#
_symmetry.space_group_name_H-M   'P 1'
#
loop_
_entity.id
_entity.type
_entity.pdbx_description
1 polymer ?
#
loop_
_entity_poly.entity_id
_entity_poly.type
_entity_poly.pdbx_seq_one_letter_code
_entity_poly.pdbx_strand_id
1 'polypeptide(L)'
;MSRRLIIEASLVGLGTALMLVALAADQGWWDRHFLPVFAVDRATMVAAEHTARGLIGLSGAVLSLVLRRPLANALIRATTGGTLRIIVAIVLALGAGELILRTQPPHPHDADPLQQEPRRSADTWLGWVFVPSRSVVVQEAGRRVPYSFDAAGYRVSGPGTAVDPEKPTILFTGESIIAGFGLAWDETIPARASALLRIQSADLAVSDYSSDQSYLRLATELPRFREPVAVV
;
A
#
# COMPACT_ATOMS: atom_id res chain seq x y z
N MET A 1 43.48 21.53 1.27
CA MET A 1 42.35 21.72 0.34
C MET A 1 41.47 22.85 0.86
N SER A 2 41.07 23.83 0.03
CA SER A 2 40.23 24.95 0.50
C SER A 2 38.85 24.46 0.94
N ARG A 3 38.29 25.04 2.02
CA ARG A 3 36.93 24.73 2.52
C ARG A 3 35.87 24.81 1.42
N ARG A 4 36.04 25.76 0.50
CA ARG A 4 35.19 25.89 -0.68
C ARG A 4 35.25 24.68 -1.60
N LEU A 5 36.46 24.19 -1.86
CA LEU A 5 36.70 23.08 -2.76
C LEU A 5 36.15 21.76 -2.20
N ILE A 6 36.20 21.60 -0.87
CA ILE A 6 35.55 20.47 -0.16
C ILE A 6 34.03 20.52 -0.38
N ILE A 7 33.39 21.67 -0.15
CA ILE A 7 31.93 21.81 -0.30
C ILE A 7 31.49 21.62 -1.76
N GLU A 8 32.20 22.23 -2.71
CA GLU A 8 31.90 22.02 -4.14
C GLU A 8 32.05 20.54 -4.53
N ALA A 9 33.09 19.85 -4.05
CA ALA A 9 33.28 18.42 -4.29
C ALA A 9 32.16 17.58 -3.66
N SER A 10 31.70 17.90 -2.45
CA SER A 10 30.57 17.23 -1.81
C SER A 10 29.26 17.42 -2.57
N LEU A 11 28.98 18.63 -3.08
CA LEU A 11 27.78 18.91 -3.87
C LEU A 11 27.80 18.19 -5.21
N VAL A 12 28.97 18.12 -5.87
CA VAL A 12 29.15 17.31 -7.08
C VAL A 12 29.00 15.83 -6.77
N GLY A 13 29.53 15.35 -5.65
CA GLY A 13 29.36 13.96 -5.19
C GLY A 13 27.89 13.61 -4.99
N LEU A 14 27.13 14.45 -4.29
CA LEU A 14 25.69 14.27 -4.09
C LEU A 14 24.92 14.28 -5.41
N GLY A 15 25.21 15.25 -6.29
CA GLY A 15 24.55 15.31 -7.59
C GLY A 15 24.90 14.11 -8.48
N THR A 16 26.14 13.60 -8.40
CA THR A 16 26.56 12.36 -9.06
C THR A 16 25.80 11.15 -8.52
N ALA A 17 25.66 11.05 -7.20
CA ALA A 17 24.87 9.99 -6.58
C ALA A 17 23.41 10.01 -7.06
N LEU A 18 22.77 11.18 -7.14
CA LEU A 18 21.41 11.32 -7.69
C LEU A 18 21.32 10.85 -9.14
N MET A 19 22.29 11.23 -9.98
CA MET A 19 22.34 10.77 -11.38
C MET A 19 22.53 9.24 -11.45
N LEU A 20 23.39 8.66 -10.61
CA LEU A 20 23.57 7.21 -10.53
C LEU A 20 22.31 6.49 -10.07
N VAL A 21 21.59 7.03 -9.07
CA VAL A 21 20.29 6.50 -8.63
C VAL A 21 19.29 6.55 -9.79
N ALA A 22 19.21 7.65 -10.52
CA ALA A 22 18.34 7.73 -11.70
C ALA A 22 18.71 6.67 -12.76
N LEU A 23 19.99 6.35 -12.94
CA LEU A 23 20.41 5.29 -13.86
C LEU A 23 20.08 3.89 -13.34
N ALA A 24 20.27 3.66 -12.04
CA ALA A 24 20.02 2.37 -11.38
C ALA A 24 18.53 2.07 -11.17
N ALA A 25 17.68 3.10 -11.07
CA ALA A 25 16.23 2.98 -11.00
C ALA A 25 15.64 2.68 -12.40
N ASP A 26 16.01 1.54 -12.96
CA ASP A 26 15.41 0.98 -14.17
C ASP A 26 14.05 0.32 -13.88
N GLN A 27 13.39 -0.19 -14.92
CA GLN A 27 12.07 -0.81 -14.76
C GLN A 27 12.09 -1.97 -13.76
N GLY A 28 13.17 -2.77 -13.72
CA GLY A 28 13.28 -3.89 -12.79
C GLY A 28 13.41 -3.44 -11.34
N TRP A 29 14.06 -2.30 -11.10
CA TRP A 29 14.08 -1.67 -9.78
C TRP A 29 12.69 -1.15 -9.40
N TRP A 30 11.98 -0.46 -10.30
CA TRP A 30 10.63 0.04 -10.03
C TRP A 30 9.65 -1.09 -9.77
N ASP A 31 9.60 -2.11 -10.63
CA ASP A 31 8.71 -3.26 -10.50
C ASP A 31 8.94 -4.05 -9.19
N ARG A 32 10.15 -3.97 -8.60
CA ARG A 32 10.46 -4.61 -7.30
C ARG A 32 9.99 -3.79 -6.11
N HIS A 33 9.99 -2.45 -6.20
CA HIS A 33 9.73 -1.57 -5.06
C HIS A 33 8.34 -0.92 -5.11
N PHE A 34 7.69 -0.95 -6.26
CA PHE A 34 6.37 -0.36 -6.48
C PHE A 34 5.50 -1.36 -7.21
N LEU A 35 4.38 -1.72 -6.59
CA LEU A 35 3.40 -2.62 -7.21
C LEU A 35 2.61 -1.88 -8.30
N PRO A 36 2.24 -2.57 -9.39
CA PRO A 36 1.34 -2.03 -10.39
C PRO A 36 0.04 -1.53 -9.75
N VAL A 37 -0.33 -0.29 -10.03
CA VAL A 37 -1.65 0.22 -9.65
C VAL A 37 -2.62 -0.27 -10.70
N PHE A 38 -3.40 -1.31 -10.39
CA PHE A 38 -4.31 -1.95 -11.35
C PHE A 38 -5.35 -1.01 -11.97
N ALA A 39 -5.63 0.13 -11.32
CA ALA A 39 -6.54 1.17 -11.80
C ALA A 39 -5.89 2.16 -12.79
N VAL A 40 -4.59 2.11 -12.99
CA VAL A 40 -3.84 3.01 -13.89
C VAL A 40 -3.29 2.20 -15.05
N ASP A 41 -3.40 2.72 -16.26
CA ASP A 41 -2.84 2.07 -17.43
C ASP A 41 -1.30 2.01 -17.34
N ARG A 42 -0.73 0.90 -17.82
CA ARG A 42 0.72 0.67 -17.74
C ARG A 42 1.52 1.79 -18.41
N ALA A 43 0.98 2.40 -19.47
CA ALA A 43 1.64 3.50 -20.16
C ALA A 43 1.79 4.75 -19.27
N THR A 44 0.75 5.13 -18.52
CA THR A 44 0.84 6.25 -17.56
C THR A 44 1.78 5.92 -16.42
N MET A 45 1.77 4.69 -15.90
CA MET A 45 2.71 4.27 -14.86
C MET A 45 4.16 4.41 -15.31
N VAL A 46 4.49 3.84 -16.48
CA VAL A 46 5.84 3.91 -17.06
C VAL A 46 6.23 5.36 -17.38
N ALA A 47 5.29 6.18 -17.85
CA ALA A 47 5.54 7.61 -18.07
C ALA A 47 5.85 8.36 -16.76
N ALA A 48 5.12 8.06 -15.69
CA ALA A 48 5.36 8.64 -14.37
C ALA A 48 6.72 8.21 -13.80
N GLU A 49 7.08 6.93 -13.92
CA GLU A 49 8.38 6.38 -13.52
C GLU A 49 9.53 7.04 -14.29
N HIS A 50 9.41 7.16 -15.62
CA HIS A 50 10.39 7.87 -16.44
C HIS A 50 10.49 9.35 -16.10
N THR A 51 9.36 9.99 -15.78
CA THR A 51 9.34 11.40 -15.35
C THR A 51 10.06 11.57 -14.02
N ALA A 52 9.75 10.73 -13.03
CA ALA A 52 10.41 10.75 -11.73
C ALA A 52 11.93 10.53 -11.88
N ARG A 53 12.33 9.52 -12.66
CA ARG A 53 13.74 9.25 -12.99
C ARG A 53 14.41 10.44 -13.66
N GLY A 54 13.75 11.05 -14.64
CA GLY A 54 14.23 12.25 -15.34
C GLY A 54 14.43 13.43 -14.39
N LEU A 55 13.49 13.67 -13.49
CA LEU A 55 13.57 14.73 -12.49
C LEU A 55 14.69 14.51 -11.47
N ILE A 56 14.91 13.28 -11.02
CA ILE A 56 16.03 12.92 -10.13
C ILE A 56 17.36 13.18 -10.84
N GLY A 57 17.51 12.69 -12.08
CA GLY A 57 18.71 12.88 -12.88
C GLY A 57 18.99 14.35 -13.19
N LEU A 58 17.96 15.10 -13.60
CA LEU A 58 18.05 16.53 -13.88
C LEU A 58 18.45 17.31 -12.63
N SER A 59 17.86 16.98 -11.47
CA SER A 59 18.20 17.60 -10.20
C SER A 59 19.67 17.35 -9.83
N GLY A 60 20.18 16.13 -10.04
CA GLY A 60 21.60 15.80 -9.86
C GLY A 60 22.52 16.56 -10.79
N ALA A 61 22.15 16.72 -12.07
CA ALA A 61 22.90 17.48 -13.05
C ALA A 61 22.92 18.98 -12.74
N VAL A 62 21.76 19.57 -12.43
CA VAL A 62 21.62 20.98 -12.04
C VAL A 62 22.43 21.27 -10.77
N LEU A 63 22.37 20.39 -9.77
CA LEU A 63 23.17 20.49 -8.56
C LEU A 63 24.68 20.47 -8.86
N SER A 64 25.12 19.52 -9.69
CA SER A 64 26.53 19.30 -10.00
C SER A 64 27.13 20.35 -10.91
N LEU A 65 26.38 20.87 -11.88
CA LEU A 65 26.90 21.71 -12.96
C LEU A 65 26.60 23.20 -12.74
N VAL A 66 25.40 23.52 -12.26
CA VAL A 66 24.89 24.89 -12.17
C VAL A 66 24.97 25.41 -10.73
N LEU A 67 24.41 24.66 -9.78
CA LEU A 67 24.21 25.15 -8.42
C LEU A 67 25.40 24.92 -7.48
N ARG A 68 26.38 24.07 -7.83
CA ARG A 68 27.54 23.76 -6.97
C ARG A 68 28.26 25.01 -6.44
N ARG A 69 28.53 25.99 -7.31
CA ARG A 69 29.27 27.22 -6.98
C ARG A 69 28.44 28.21 -6.15
N PRO A 70 27.20 28.59 -6.56
CA PRO A 70 26.39 29.51 -5.75
C PRO A 70 26.06 28.91 -4.38
N LEU A 71 25.76 27.60 -4.31
CA LEU A 71 25.50 26.93 -3.03
C LEU A 71 26.75 26.82 -2.16
N ALA A 72 27.92 26.47 -2.72
CA ALA A 72 29.16 26.45 -1.95
C ALA A 72 29.49 27.84 -1.38
N ASN A 73 29.31 28.90 -2.17
CA ASN A 73 29.51 30.27 -1.71
C ASN A 73 28.53 30.67 -0.60
N ALA A 74 27.26 30.25 -0.69
CA ALA A 74 26.28 30.46 0.37
C ALA A 74 26.64 29.69 1.65
N LEU A 75 27.05 28.42 1.52
CA LEU A 75 27.43 27.55 2.64
C LEU A 75 28.71 28.00 3.35
N ILE A 76 29.67 28.60 2.64
CA ILE A 76 30.86 29.20 3.27
C ILE A 76 30.48 30.39 4.15
N ARG A 77 29.50 31.18 3.71
CA ARG A 77 28.96 32.33 4.45
C ARG A 77 27.92 31.93 5.49
N ALA A 78 27.56 30.65 5.58
CA ALA A 78 26.62 30.19 6.59
C ALA A 78 27.21 30.38 7.98
N THR A 79 26.47 31.08 8.83
CA THR A 79 26.81 31.22 10.24
C THR A 79 26.47 29.94 10.99
N THR A 80 27.17 29.66 12.08
CA THR A 80 26.87 28.53 12.97
C THR A 80 25.40 28.52 13.40
N GLY A 81 24.83 29.71 13.69
CA GLY A 81 23.42 29.87 14.03
C GLY A 81 22.47 29.53 12.86
N GLY A 82 22.84 29.88 11.61
CA GLY A 82 22.07 29.50 10.43
C GLY A 82 22.07 27.99 10.18
N THR A 83 23.23 27.34 10.29
CA THR A 83 23.34 25.88 10.18
C THR A 83 22.54 25.17 11.27
N LEU A 84 22.62 25.63 12.52
CA LEU A 84 21.88 25.04 13.62
C LEU A 84 20.35 25.15 13.41
N ARG A 85 19.85 26.29 12.90
CA ARG A 85 18.44 26.45 12.56
C ARG A 85 17.96 25.45 11.51
N ILE A 86 18.75 25.17 10.48
CA ILE A 86 18.40 24.18 9.45
C ILE A 86 18.38 22.78 10.05
N ILE A 87 19.37 22.41 10.87
CA ILE A 87 19.39 21.11 11.55
C ILE A 87 18.16 20.96 12.45
N VAL A 88 17.84 21.98 13.25
CA VAL A 88 16.63 21.99 14.10
C VAL A 88 15.38 21.88 13.23
N ALA A 89 15.29 22.57 12.10
CA ALA A 89 14.15 22.46 11.21
C ALA A 89 13.99 21.05 10.62
N ILE A 90 15.08 20.39 10.22
CA ILE A 90 15.05 19.00 9.74
C ILE A 90 14.59 18.06 10.86
N VAL A 91 15.17 18.18 12.06
CA VAL A 91 14.80 17.36 13.22
C VAL A 91 13.35 17.57 13.61
N LEU A 92 12.86 18.82 13.62
CA LEU A 92 11.46 19.13 13.90
C LEU A 92 10.54 18.65 12.79
N ALA A 93 10.92 18.74 11.52
CA ALA A 93 10.11 18.25 10.41
C ALA A 93 9.99 16.72 10.45
N LEU A 94 11.09 16.00 10.66
CA LEU A 94 11.10 14.55 10.83
C LEU A 94 10.36 14.13 12.10
N GLY A 95 10.59 14.83 13.22
CA GLY A 95 9.95 14.56 14.49
C GLY A 95 8.45 14.86 14.47
N ALA A 96 8.02 15.93 13.82
CA ALA A 96 6.61 16.22 13.60
C ALA A 96 5.99 15.22 12.63
N GLY A 97 6.69 14.82 11.57
CA GLY A 97 6.25 13.76 10.66
C GLY A 97 6.03 12.44 11.39
N GLU A 98 7.00 12.02 12.18
CA GLU A 98 6.90 10.82 13.02
C GLU A 98 5.79 10.96 14.08
N LEU A 99 5.70 12.11 14.75
CA LEU A 99 4.64 12.37 15.73
C LEU A 99 3.27 12.30 15.07
N ILE A 100 3.08 12.92 13.91
CA ILE A 100 1.84 12.86 13.15
C ILE A 100 1.56 11.40 12.76
N LEU A 101 2.53 10.66 12.24
CA LEU A 101 2.36 9.24 11.88
C LEU A 101 2.03 8.36 13.11
N ARG A 102 2.50 8.73 14.30
CA ARG A 102 2.21 8.02 15.56
C ARG A 102 0.93 8.48 16.28
N THR A 103 0.45 9.70 16.02
CA THR A 103 -0.69 10.33 16.72
C THR A 103 -1.95 10.44 15.86
N GLN A 104 -1.81 10.52 14.54
CA GLN A 104 -2.80 9.92 13.64
C GLN A 104 -2.87 8.44 14.01
N PRO A 105 -4.06 7.81 13.98
CA PRO A 105 -4.30 6.53 14.63
C PRO A 105 -3.15 5.55 14.37
N PRO A 106 -2.58 4.97 15.45
CA PRO A 106 -1.28 4.29 15.42
C PRO A 106 -1.25 3.05 14.52
N HIS A 107 -2.41 2.63 14.01
CA HIS A 107 -2.57 1.69 12.93
C HIS A 107 -3.51 2.33 11.88
N PRO A 108 -3.28 2.14 10.57
CA PRO A 108 -4.26 2.47 9.54
C PRO A 108 -5.64 1.78 9.73
N HIS A 109 -5.81 0.96 10.78
CA HIS A 109 -7.03 0.24 11.17
C HIS A 109 -7.74 0.86 12.37
N ASP A 110 -7.04 1.68 13.17
CA ASP A 110 -7.63 2.40 14.31
C ASP A 110 -8.36 3.66 13.82
N ALA A 111 -7.96 4.20 12.67
CA ALA A 111 -8.89 4.88 11.78
C ALA A 111 -9.44 3.83 10.82
N ASP A 112 -10.55 3.20 11.18
CA ASP A 112 -11.64 3.30 10.23
C ASP A 112 -12.02 4.78 10.27
N PRO A 113 -11.61 5.63 9.30
CA PRO A 113 -11.81 7.08 9.45
C PRO A 113 -13.30 7.44 9.59
N LEU A 114 -14.22 6.49 9.35
CA LEU A 114 -15.62 6.78 9.12
C LEU A 114 -16.64 5.72 9.61
N GLN A 115 -16.28 4.70 10.40
CA GLN A 115 -17.21 3.57 10.64
C GLN A 115 -17.74 2.99 9.31
N GLN A 116 -16.88 2.95 8.30
CA GLN A 116 -17.22 2.55 6.95
C GLN A 116 -17.50 1.06 6.88
N GLU A 117 -18.52 0.71 6.12
CA GLU A 117 -18.79 -0.67 5.78
C GLU A 117 -18.00 -1.08 4.53
N PRO A 118 -17.57 -2.34 4.42
CA PRO A 118 -17.72 -3.39 5.42
C PRO A 118 -16.80 -3.19 6.63
N ARG A 119 -17.39 -3.21 7.83
CA ARG A 119 -16.69 -2.85 9.06
C ARG A 119 -15.56 -3.81 9.39
N ARG A 120 -14.45 -3.25 9.85
CA ARG A 120 -13.25 -3.97 10.29
C ARG A 120 -13.08 -3.92 11.80
N SER A 121 -12.41 -4.93 12.35
CA SER A 121 -11.91 -4.96 13.72
C SER A 121 -10.40 -5.21 13.72
N ALA A 122 -9.69 -4.62 14.67
CA ALA A 122 -8.27 -4.84 14.84
C ALA A 122 -7.95 -6.33 15.10
N ASP A 123 -6.84 -6.80 14.54
CA ASP A 123 -6.30 -8.14 14.72
C ASP A 123 -4.79 -8.01 14.96
N THR A 124 -4.24 -8.67 15.98
CA THR A 124 -2.83 -8.47 16.36
C THR A 124 -1.84 -9.13 15.41
N TRP A 125 -2.30 -10.07 14.57
CA TRP A 125 -1.48 -10.82 13.65
C TRP A 125 -1.60 -10.29 12.21
N LEU A 126 -2.83 -10.07 11.77
CA LEU A 126 -3.17 -9.61 10.43
C LEU A 126 -3.36 -8.09 10.36
N GLY A 127 -3.27 -7.38 11.48
CA GLY A 127 -3.60 -5.97 11.62
C GLY A 127 -5.11 -5.73 11.73
N TRP A 128 -5.92 -6.31 10.84
CA TRP A 128 -7.37 -6.21 10.88
C TRP A 128 -8.07 -7.36 10.17
N VAL A 129 -9.34 -7.57 10.49
CA VAL A 129 -10.26 -8.51 9.81
C VAL A 129 -11.64 -7.86 9.68
N PHE A 130 -12.51 -8.38 8.81
CA PHE A 130 -13.92 -7.98 8.85
C PHE A 130 -14.57 -8.46 10.15
N VAL A 131 -15.51 -7.66 10.68
CA VAL A 131 -16.28 -8.04 11.86
C VAL A 131 -17.10 -9.31 11.52
N PRO A 132 -16.86 -10.45 12.20
CA PRO A 132 -17.56 -11.69 11.90
C PRO A 132 -19.06 -11.60 12.19
N SER A 133 -19.85 -12.45 11.55
CA SER A 133 -21.32 -12.53 11.72
C SER A 133 -22.04 -11.18 11.50
N ARG A 134 -21.43 -10.27 10.72
CA ARG A 134 -22.01 -8.96 10.41
C ARG A 134 -22.78 -9.04 9.10
N SER A 135 -23.96 -8.41 9.07
CA SER A 135 -24.68 -8.17 7.82
C SER A 135 -25.20 -6.73 7.80
N VAL A 136 -24.99 -6.05 6.67
CA VAL A 136 -25.31 -4.63 6.51
C VAL A 136 -25.64 -4.34 5.05
N VAL A 137 -26.38 -3.26 4.82
CA VAL A 137 -26.58 -2.71 3.48
C VAL A 137 -26.06 -1.28 3.48
N VAL A 138 -25.15 -0.98 2.56
CA VAL A 138 -24.54 0.34 2.40
C VAL A 138 -24.90 0.97 1.07
N GLN A 139 -24.76 2.30 1.00
CA GLN A 139 -24.93 3.06 -0.23
C GLN A 139 -23.56 3.36 -0.83
N GLU A 140 -23.23 2.70 -1.93
CA GLU A 140 -21.96 2.83 -2.65
C GLU A 140 -22.22 3.33 -4.06
N ALA A 141 -21.65 4.47 -4.44
CA ALA A 141 -21.85 5.08 -5.77
C ALA A 141 -23.33 5.15 -6.23
N GLY A 142 -24.25 5.42 -5.30
CA GLY A 142 -25.70 5.48 -5.58
C GLY A 142 -26.42 4.13 -5.64
N ARG A 143 -25.74 3.02 -5.34
CA ARG A 143 -26.30 1.66 -5.28
C ARG A 143 -26.39 1.16 -3.85
N ARG A 144 -27.45 0.42 -3.55
CA ARG A 144 -27.56 -0.37 -2.32
C ARG A 144 -26.78 -1.67 -2.46
N VAL A 145 -25.73 -1.82 -1.66
CA VAL A 145 -24.84 -2.99 -1.69
C VAL A 145 -24.97 -3.76 -0.38
N PRO A 146 -25.48 -5.02 -0.41
CA PRO A 146 -25.48 -5.88 0.76
C PRO A 146 -24.11 -6.52 0.99
N TYR A 147 -23.66 -6.49 2.24
CA TYR A 147 -22.52 -7.25 2.73
C TYR A 147 -22.98 -8.17 3.86
N SER A 148 -22.56 -9.43 3.79
CA SER A 148 -22.77 -10.42 4.83
C SER A 148 -21.49 -11.21 5.05
N PHE A 149 -21.16 -11.44 6.31
CA PHE A 149 -20.01 -12.21 6.74
C PHE A 149 -20.45 -13.32 7.68
N ASP A 150 -19.85 -14.49 7.53
CA ASP A 150 -20.09 -15.61 8.44
C ASP A 150 -19.28 -15.51 9.74
N ALA A 151 -19.37 -16.52 10.60
CA ALA A 151 -18.69 -16.54 11.89
C ALA A 151 -17.15 -16.60 11.79
N ALA A 152 -16.60 -17.03 10.65
CA ALA A 152 -15.17 -16.99 10.37
C ALA A 152 -14.74 -15.67 9.71
N GLY A 153 -15.68 -14.77 9.45
CA GLY A 153 -15.42 -13.49 8.80
C GLY A 153 -15.17 -13.62 7.29
N TYR A 154 -15.65 -14.70 6.66
CA TYR A 154 -15.68 -14.82 5.21
C TYR A 154 -16.89 -14.09 4.65
N ARG A 155 -16.73 -13.46 3.49
CA ARG A 155 -17.89 -12.87 2.81
C ARG A 155 -18.79 -13.99 2.26
N VAL A 156 -20.10 -13.85 2.45
CA VAL A 156 -21.12 -14.82 2.05
C VAL A 156 -22.32 -14.14 1.41
N SER A 157 -23.22 -14.94 0.81
CA SER A 157 -24.39 -14.47 0.06
C SER A 157 -25.44 -13.73 0.89
N GLY A 158 -25.53 -14.03 2.18
CA GLY A 158 -26.51 -13.41 3.05
C GLY A 158 -26.41 -13.86 4.50
N PRO A 159 -27.23 -13.26 5.39
CA PRO A 159 -27.26 -13.61 6.80
C PRO A 159 -27.59 -15.10 7.01
N GLY A 160 -26.88 -15.75 7.94
CA GLY A 160 -27.09 -17.18 8.26
C GLY A 160 -26.49 -18.16 7.25
N THR A 161 -25.88 -17.67 6.17
CA THR A 161 -25.05 -18.50 5.29
C THR A 161 -23.66 -18.64 5.90
N ALA A 162 -23.05 -19.81 5.75
CA ALA A 162 -21.69 -20.07 6.21
C ALA A 162 -20.96 -20.95 5.19
N VAL A 163 -19.66 -20.77 5.11
CA VAL A 163 -18.76 -21.67 4.39
C VAL A 163 -18.63 -22.96 5.19
N ASP A 164 -18.80 -24.10 4.52
CA ASP A 164 -18.65 -25.45 5.08
C ASP A 164 -17.23 -25.98 4.77
N PRO A 165 -16.33 -26.08 5.76
CA PRO A 165 -14.95 -26.51 5.51
C PRO A 165 -14.80 -27.98 5.09
N GLU A 166 -15.86 -28.78 5.24
CA GLU A 166 -15.86 -30.21 4.87
C GLU A 166 -16.16 -30.43 3.38
N LYS A 167 -16.58 -29.39 2.64
CA LYS A 167 -16.87 -29.47 1.20
C LYS A 167 -15.69 -29.09 0.30
N PRO A 168 -15.63 -29.61 -0.93
CA PRO A 168 -14.70 -29.12 -1.95
C PRO A 168 -14.81 -27.61 -2.10
N THR A 169 -13.73 -26.90 -1.83
CA THR A 169 -13.76 -25.42 -1.73
C THR A 169 -12.61 -24.78 -2.50
N ILE A 170 -12.92 -23.71 -3.25
CA ILE A 170 -11.94 -22.79 -3.83
C ILE A 170 -11.77 -21.63 -2.85
N LEU A 171 -10.54 -21.39 -2.39
CA LEU A 171 -10.22 -20.31 -1.47
C LEU A 171 -9.77 -19.10 -2.28
N PHE A 172 -10.42 -17.96 -2.07
CA PHE A 172 -10.07 -16.69 -2.70
C PHE A 172 -9.39 -15.80 -1.65
N THR A 173 -8.17 -15.35 -1.94
CA THR A 173 -7.39 -14.47 -1.06
C THR A 173 -7.06 -13.16 -1.78
N GLY A 174 -6.77 -12.11 -1.01
CA GLY A 174 -6.42 -10.81 -1.56
C GLY A 174 -7.10 -9.65 -0.84
N GLU A 175 -7.36 -8.60 -1.59
CA GLU A 175 -7.88 -7.33 -1.08
C GLU A 175 -9.31 -7.01 -1.53
N SER A 176 -9.71 -5.74 -1.45
CA SER A 176 -11.05 -5.22 -1.75
C SER A 176 -11.63 -5.67 -3.08
N ILE A 177 -10.82 -5.92 -4.13
CA ILE A 177 -11.31 -6.42 -5.42
C ILE A 177 -11.88 -7.84 -5.27
N ILE A 178 -11.15 -8.75 -4.61
CA ILE A 178 -11.60 -10.13 -4.39
C ILE A 178 -12.74 -10.15 -3.36
N ALA A 179 -12.60 -9.36 -2.30
CA ALA A 179 -13.65 -9.17 -1.29
C ALA A 179 -14.93 -8.55 -1.89
N GLY A 180 -14.88 -8.00 -3.11
CA GLY A 180 -16.01 -7.48 -3.87
C GLY A 180 -16.53 -6.14 -3.38
N PHE A 181 -15.66 -5.23 -2.96
CA PHE A 181 -16.07 -3.90 -2.51
C PHE A 181 -16.90 -3.17 -3.59
N GLY A 182 -18.05 -2.64 -3.19
CA GLY A 182 -19.04 -1.98 -4.05
C GLY A 182 -19.94 -2.93 -4.85
N LEU A 183 -19.80 -4.25 -4.69
CA LEU A 183 -20.54 -5.26 -5.46
C LEU A 183 -21.52 -6.03 -4.57
N ALA A 184 -22.69 -6.41 -5.09
CA ALA A 184 -23.53 -7.43 -4.45
C ALA A 184 -22.84 -8.80 -4.53
N TRP A 185 -23.20 -9.75 -3.65
CA TRP A 185 -22.55 -11.06 -3.61
C TRP A 185 -22.49 -11.75 -4.97
N ASP A 186 -23.60 -11.84 -5.70
CA ASP A 186 -23.66 -12.54 -6.98
C ASP A 186 -22.83 -11.88 -8.09
N GLU A 187 -22.31 -10.67 -7.87
CA GLU A 187 -21.43 -9.95 -8.78
C GLU A 187 -19.94 -10.18 -8.47
N THR A 188 -19.59 -10.75 -7.31
CA THR A 188 -18.19 -10.93 -6.89
C THR A 188 -17.51 -12.07 -7.64
N ILE A 189 -16.18 -12.00 -7.77
CA ILE A 189 -15.38 -13.06 -8.41
C ILE A 189 -15.60 -14.42 -7.71
N PRO A 190 -15.54 -14.54 -6.36
CA PRO A 190 -15.81 -15.80 -5.68
C PRO A 190 -17.18 -16.39 -6.01
N ALA A 191 -18.25 -15.58 -5.99
CA ALA A 191 -19.61 -16.05 -6.25
C ALA A 191 -19.80 -16.50 -7.70
N ARG A 192 -19.29 -15.72 -8.67
CA ARG A 192 -19.38 -16.05 -10.09
C ARG A 192 -18.60 -17.33 -10.41
N ALA A 193 -17.40 -17.48 -9.86
CA ALA A 193 -16.58 -18.68 -10.04
C ALA A 193 -17.26 -19.91 -9.41
N SER A 194 -17.79 -19.77 -8.19
CA SER A 194 -18.54 -20.83 -7.51
C SER A 194 -19.74 -21.31 -8.33
N ALA A 195 -20.54 -20.36 -8.85
CA ALA A 195 -21.69 -20.68 -9.69
C ALA A 195 -21.31 -21.37 -11.00
N LEU A 196 -20.23 -20.93 -11.66
CA LEU A 196 -19.75 -21.50 -12.93
C LEU A 196 -19.18 -22.90 -12.75
N LEU A 197 -18.37 -23.11 -11.71
CA LEU A 197 -17.67 -24.37 -11.47
C LEU A 197 -18.51 -25.37 -10.67
N ARG A 198 -19.60 -24.91 -10.04
CA ARG A 198 -20.43 -25.68 -9.10
C ARG A 198 -19.61 -26.24 -7.93
N ILE A 199 -18.64 -25.45 -7.47
CA ILE A 199 -17.76 -25.75 -6.33
C ILE A 199 -17.89 -24.60 -5.34
N GLN A 200 -17.92 -24.88 -4.04
CA GLN A 200 -18.02 -23.86 -3.01
C GLN A 200 -16.85 -22.87 -3.08
N SER A 201 -17.11 -21.60 -2.81
CA SER A 201 -16.07 -20.58 -2.63
C SER A 201 -15.98 -20.15 -1.18
N ALA A 202 -14.76 -19.96 -0.69
CA ALA A 202 -14.47 -19.25 0.56
C ALA A 202 -13.75 -17.93 0.23
N ASP A 203 -14.39 -16.80 0.51
CA ASP A 203 -13.81 -15.47 0.30
C ASP A 203 -13.07 -15.02 1.58
N LEU A 204 -11.75 -15.21 1.57
CA LEU A 204 -10.86 -14.84 2.67
C LEU A 204 -10.35 -13.40 2.56
N ALA A 205 -10.64 -12.71 1.45
CA ALA A 205 -10.08 -11.40 1.17
C ALA A 205 -10.61 -10.33 2.12
N VAL A 206 -9.78 -9.31 2.38
CA VAL A 206 -10.15 -8.17 3.22
C VAL A 206 -9.64 -6.88 2.59
N SER A 207 -10.46 -5.83 2.63
CA SER A 207 -10.09 -4.53 2.09
C SER A 207 -8.73 -4.07 2.61
N ASP A 208 -7.91 -3.57 1.68
CA ASP A 208 -6.58 -2.99 1.89
C ASP A 208 -5.49 -3.98 2.37
N TYR A 209 -5.72 -5.29 2.30
CA TYR A 209 -4.66 -6.26 2.61
C TYR A 209 -3.49 -6.14 1.65
N SER A 210 -2.28 -6.12 2.21
CA SER A 210 -1.05 -6.40 1.47
C SER A 210 -0.97 -7.88 1.04
N SER A 211 -0.05 -8.20 0.15
CA SER A 211 0.24 -9.57 -0.24
C SER A 211 0.67 -10.43 0.96
N ASP A 212 1.45 -9.87 1.88
CA ASP A 212 1.91 -10.58 3.08
C ASP A 212 0.74 -10.91 4.00
N GLN A 213 -0.19 -9.97 4.23
CA GLN A 213 -1.38 -10.23 5.03
C GLN A 213 -2.30 -11.26 4.39
N SER A 214 -2.50 -11.17 3.07
CA SER A 214 -3.29 -12.14 2.30
C SER A 214 -2.69 -13.55 2.40
N TYR A 215 -1.36 -13.65 2.34
CA TYR A 215 -0.62 -14.90 2.54
C TYR A 215 -0.76 -15.42 3.97
N LEU A 216 -0.55 -14.58 4.98
CA LEU A 216 -0.63 -14.96 6.39
C LEU A 216 -2.03 -15.44 6.77
N ARG A 217 -3.07 -14.78 6.26
CA ARG A 217 -4.45 -15.20 6.45
C ARG A 217 -4.72 -16.54 5.78
N LEU A 218 -4.32 -16.69 4.51
CA LEU A 218 -4.45 -17.98 3.82
C LEU A 218 -3.72 -19.11 4.55
N ALA A 219 -2.49 -18.88 5.01
CA ALA A 219 -1.71 -19.87 5.76
C ALA A 219 -2.40 -20.31 7.05
N THR A 220 -3.13 -19.39 7.70
CA THR A 220 -3.91 -19.68 8.92
C THR A 220 -5.19 -20.44 8.61
N GLU A 221 -5.87 -20.09 7.52
CA GLU A 221 -7.21 -20.60 7.21
C GLU A 221 -7.18 -21.91 6.39
N LEU A 222 -6.20 -22.08 5.50
CA LEU A 222 -6.10 -23.23 4.61
C LEU A 222 -6.16 -24.59 5.35
N PRO A 223 -5.48 -24.78 6.51
CA PRO A 223 -5.58 -26.04 7.26
C PRO A 223 -6.98 -26.37 7.80
N ARG A 224 -7.91 -25.41 7.82
CA ARG A 224 -9.29 -25.63 8.29
C ARG A 224 -10.16 -26.33 7.24
N PHE A 225 -9.77 -26.28 5.97
CA PHE A 225 -10.53 -26.88 4.87
C PHE A 225 -10.06 -28.31 4.59
N ARG A 226 -11.00 -29.25 4.49
CA ARG A 226 -10.70 -30.67 4.23
C ARG A 226 -10.33 -30.97 2.79
N GLU A 227 -10.97 -30.28 1.86
CA GLU A 227 -10.81 -30.51 0.43
C GLU A 227 -10.61 -29.18 -0.33
N PRO A 228 -9.47 -28.48 -0.12
CA PRO A 228 -9.14 -27.30 -0.90
C PRO A 228 -8.85 -27.70 -2.35
N VAL A 229 -9.67 -27.21 -3.29
CA VAL A 229 -9.56 -27.53 -4.72
C VAL A 229 -8.55 -26.61 -5.41
N ALA A 230 -8.54 -25.33 -5.04
CA ALA A 230 -7.64 -24.31 -5.57
C ALA A 230 -7.53 -23.12 -4.61
N VAL A 231 -6.46 -22.36 -4.75
CA VAL A 231 -6.27 -21.05 -4.14
C VAL A 231 -6.11 -20.03 -5.26
N VAL A 232 -6.88 -18.94 -5.18
CA VAL A 232 -6.89 -17.82 -6.12
C VAL A 232 -6.47 -16.54 -5.42
#